data_AF-A0A1G0Y092-F1
#
_entry.id   AF-A0A1G0Y092-F1
#
_cell.length_a   1.000
_cell.length_b   1.000
_cell.length_c   1.000
_cell.angle_alpha   90.00
_cell.angle_beta   90.00
_cell.angle_gamma   90.00
#
_symmetry.space_group_name_H-M   'P 1'
#
loop_
_entity.id
_entity.type
_entity.pdbx_description
1 polymer ?
#
loop_
_entity_poly.entity_id
_entity_poly.type
_entity_poly.pdbx_seq_one_letter_code
_entity_poly.pdbx_strand_id
1 'polypeptide(L)'
;MPVAHKKTYKLFIWKNFTLIELLVVISIIAILASLLLPALKRSREKAKEVQCVSNIRQCLMGSMQYAGDYYGFTPPAYVPLYTISGPNGSINGGDVRWAGMLYVMAYLSNMDVFVCPSELTTVKTVFPEYNFARMQTFSYAITYNYSTAPGNMSAFTNIYKQDDPSRKILLAEAVYYMTYSSVNKWLPTSYVSYYNGPPASTTDRVPYLKHFGKSNAAYMDGHASGAKAENFRQSGILGGRNKNLLPVAF
;
A
#
# COMPACT_ATOMS: atom_id res chain seq x y z
N MET A 1 -3.01 7.78 80.53
CA MET A 1 -3.88 8.87 80.01
C MET A 1 -3.62 8.99 78.51
N PRO A 2 -4.58 8.75 77.60
CA PRO A 2 -4.34 8.87 76.16
C PRO A 2 -4.60 10.30 75.68
N VAL A 3 -3.72 10.81 74.81
CA VAL A 3 -3.81 12.12 74.16
C VAL A 3 -4.74 12.02 72.94
N ALA A 4 -5.79 12.83 72.89
CA ALA A 4 -6.76 12.85 71.79
C ALA A 4 -6.21 13.61 70.57
N HIS A 5 -5.93 12.91 69.47
CA HIS A 5 -5.62 13.52 68.17
C HIS A 5 -6.89 14.07 67.50
N LYS A 6 -6.98 15.41 67.36
CA LYS A 6 -8.05 16.06 66.58
C LYS A 6 -7.83 15.83 65.08
N LYS A 7 -8.68 15.01 64.44
CA LYS A 7 -8.75 14.90 62.97
C LYS A 7 -9.37 16.18 62.40
N THR A 8 -8.61 16.91 61.57
CA THR A 8 -9.07 18.10 60.85
C THR A 8 -9.62 17.70 59.49
N TYR A 9 -10.93 17.79 59.30
CA TYR A 9 -11.58 17.51 58.02
C TYR A 9 -11.61 18.80 57.20
N LYS A 10 -10.89 18.86 56.07
CA LYS A 10 -11.06 19.92 55.08
C LYS A 10 -12.41 19.70 54.39
N LEU A 11 -13.44 20.49 54.75
CA LEU A 11 -14.68 20.52 53.98
C LEU A 11 -14.40 21.11 52.60
N PHE A 12 -14.45 20.27 51.57
CA PHE A 12 -14.52 20.72 50.19
C PHE A 12 -15.94 21.23 49.95
N ILE A 13 -16.13 22.54 49.89
CA ILE A 13 -17.41 23.14 49.51
C ILE A 13 -17.55 22.95 48.00
N TRP A 14 -18.29 21.93 47.57
CA TRP A 14 -18.63 21.76 46.17
C TRP A 14 -19.63 22.86 45.78
N LYS A 15 -19.26 23.71 44.82
CA LYS A 15 -20.21 24.64 44.20
C LYS A 15 -21.38 23.85 43.61
N ASN A 16 -22.60 24.27 43.88
CA ASN A 16 -23.81 23.70 43.27
C ASN A 16 -23.74 23.92 41.75
N PHE A 17 -23.42 22.86 41.00
CA PHE A 17 -23.39 22.87 39.54
C PHE A 17 -24.82 22.71 39.02
N THR A 18 -25.27 23.62 38.17
CA THR A 18 -26.63 23.60 37.63
C THR A 18 -26.72 22.73 36.38
N LEU A 19 -27.91 22.18 36.11
CA LEU A 19 -28.15 21.36 34.92
C LEU A 19 -27.93 22.15 33.62
N ILE A 20 -28.21 23.47 33.65
CA ILE A 20 -27.99 24.36 32.51
C ILE A 20 -26.49 24.61 32.24
N GLU A 21 -25.66 24.75 33.27
CA GLU A 21 -24.20 24.87 33.10
C GLU A 21 -23.60 23.61 32.47
N LEU A 22 -24.07 22.42 32.86
CA LEU A 22 -23.66 21.18 32.22
C LEU A 22 -24.07 21.13 30.75
N LEU A 23 -25.32 21.51 30.47
CA LEU A 23 -25.89 21.46 29.12
C LEU A 23 -25.13 22.39 28.15
N VAL A 24 -24.84 23.62 28.56
CA VAL A 24 -24.08 24.56 27.73
C VAL A 24 -22.67 24.04 27.42
N VAL A 25 -22.00 23.44 28.42
CA VAL A 25 -20.64 22.90 28.23
C VAL A 25 -20.64 21.73 27.24
N ILE A 26 -21.56 20.78 27.36
CA ILE A 26 -21.64 19.67 26.41
C ILE A 26 -22.01 20.15 25.00
N SER A 27 -22.86 21.19 24.90
CA SER A 27 -23.20 21.79 23.60
C SER A 27 -21.98 22.43 22.94
N ILE A 28 -21.16 23.16 23.69
CA ILE A 28 -19.92 23.75 23.15
C ILE A 28 -18.92 22.65 22.74
N ILE A 29 -18.74 21.62 23.57
CA ILE A 29 -17.87 20.46 23.23
C ILE A 29 -18.37 19.77 21.96
N ALA A 30 -19.68 19.57 21.81
CA ALA A 30 -20.27 18.95 20.62
C ALA A 30 -20.00 19.77 19.35
N ILE A 31 -20.13 21.10 19.41
CA ILE A 31 -19.83 22.00 18.29
C ILE A 31 -18.35 21.91 17.92
N LEU A 32 -17.45 22.02 18.90
CA LEU A 32 -16.00 21.93 18.66
C LEU A 32 -15.59 20.57 18.10
N ALA A 33 -16.13 19.47 18.65
CA ALA A 33 -15.88 18.12 18.17
C ALA A 33 -16.37 17.93 16.72
N SER A 34 -17.52 18.51 16.36
CA SER A 34 -18.07 18.43 15.00
C SER A 34 -17.15 19.04 13.94
N LEU A 35 -16.40 20.09 14.30
CA LEU A 35 -15.42 20.74 13.42
C LEU A 35 -14.08 20.00 13.39
N LEU A 36 -13.68 19.39 14.51
CA LEU A 36 -12.39 18.69 14.64
C LEU A 36 -12.39 17.30 14.00
N LEU A 37 -13.50 16.56 14.07
CA LEU A 37 -13.56 15.17 13.56
C LEU A 37 -13.25 15.06 12.05
N PRO A 38 -13.80 15.91 11.16
CA PRO A 38 -13.45 15.88 9.74
C PRO A 38 -11.97 16.21 9.48
N ALA A 39 -11.43 17.20 10.20
CA ALA A 39 -10.03 17.59 10.08
C ALA A 39 -9.08 16.47 10.54
N LEU A 40 -9.38 15.83 11.68
CA LEU A 40 -8.60 14.72 12.20
C LEU A 40 -8.65 13.48 11.29
N LYS A 41 -9.81 13.21 10.67
CA LYS A 41 -9.93 12.15 9.65
C LYS A 41 -9.02 12.41 8.45
N ARG A 42 -9.00 13.64 7.92
CA ARG A 42 -8.12 14.02 6.81
C ARG A 42 -6.64 13.93 7.19
N SER A 43 -6.27 14.40 8.40
CA SER A 43 -4.90 14.33 8.89
C SER A 43 -4.40 12.89 9.02
N ARG A 44 -5.25 11.97 9.53
CA ARG A 44 -4.92 10.55 9.63
C ARG A 44 -4.72 9.92 8.26
N GLU A 45 -5.57 10.23 7.29
CA GLU A 45 -5.41 9.70 5.93
C GLU A 45 -4.12 10.23 5.26
N LYS A 46 -3.78 11.50 5.50
CA LYS A 46 -2.52 12.07 4.99
C LYS A 46 -1.28 11.42 5.63
N ALA A 47 -1.34 11.10 6.92
CA ALA A 47 -0.26 10.36 7.57
C ALA A 47 -0.06 8.96 6.96
N LYS A 48 -1.16 8.26 6.64
CA LYS A 48 -1.10 6.97 5.95
C LYS A 48 -0.52 7.10 4.53
N GLU A 49 -0.90 8.14 3.78
CA GLU A 49 -0.33 8.43 2.47
C GLU A 49 1.20 8.61 2.55
N VAL A 50 1.68 9.43 3.50
CA VAL A 50 3.11 9.64 3.72
C VAL A 50 3.82 8.32 4.06
N GLN A 51 3.20 7.48 4.88
CA GLN A 51 3.73 6.17 5.20
C GLN A 51 3.75 5.23 3.98
N CYS A 52 2.71 5.22 3.14
CA CYS A 52 2.70 4.41 1.91
C CYS A 52 3.78 4.88 0.91
N VAL A 53 4.03 6.20 0.80
CA VAL A 53 5.15 6.73 0.01
C VAL A 53 6.51 6.32 0.59
N SER A 54 6.67 6.30 1.91
CA SER A 54 7.90 5.80 2.55
C SER A 54 8.12 4.31 2.27
N ASN A 55 7.07 3.50 2.40
CA ASN A 55 7.10 2.07 2.16
C ASN A 55 7.44 1.74 0.70
N ILE A 56 6.79 2.42 -0.27
CA ILE A 56 7.08 2.19 -1.68
C ILE A 56 8.51 2.64 -2.06
N ARG A 57 9.06 3.68 -1.41
CA ARG A 57 10.48 4.05 -1.58
C ARG A 57 11.41 2.97 -1.07
N GLN A 58 11.13 2.36 0.09
CA GLN A 58 11.93 1.24 0.59
C GLN A 58 11.86 0.04 -0.37
N CYS A 59 10.68 -0.26 -0.92
CA CYS A 59 10.51 -1.28 -1.95
C CYS A 59 11.31 -0.98 -3.22
N LEU A 60 11.30 0.28 -3.66
CA LEU A 60 12.08 0.75 -4.80
C LEU A 60 13.57 0.59 -4.55
N MET A 61 14.07 1.03 -3.39
CA MET A 61 15.49 0.89 -3.03
C MET A 61 15.93 -0.58 -3.03
N GLY A 62 15.13 -1.48 -2.45
CA GLY A 62 15.39 -2.92 -2.51
C GLY A 62 15.39 -3.47 -3.94
N SER A 63 14.47 -3.00 -4.79
CA SER A 63 14.40 -3.36 -6.21
C SER A 63 15.60 -2.84 -7.02
N MET A 64 16.09 -1.64 -6.70
CA MET A 64 17.26 -1.03 -7.34
C MET A 64 18.55 -1.71 -6.91
N GLN A 65 18.66 -2.10 -5.63
CA GLN A 65 19.79 -2.88 -5.13
C GLN A 65 19.83 -4.25 -5.81
N TYR A 66 18.69 -4.94 -5.89
CA TYR A 66 18.56 -6.17 -6.67
C TYR A 66 18.99 -5.96 -8.13
N ALA A 67 18.52 -4.88 -8.78
CA ALA A 67 18.92 -4.59 -10.15
C ALA A 67 20.43 -4.37 -10.29
N GLY A 68 21.08 -3.75 -9.30
CA GLY A 68 22.55 -3.62 -9.25
C GLY A 68 23.26 -4.98 -9.26
N ASP A 69 22.76 -5.94 -8.49
CA ASP A 69 23.34 -7.28 -8.38
C ASP A 69 23.02 -8.17 -9.61
N TYR A 70 21.93 -7.87 -10.32
CA TYR A 70 21.41 -8.66 -11.45
C TYR A 70 21.43 -7.89 -12.78
N TYR A 71 22.53 -7.21 -13.11
CA TYR A 71 22.77 -6.60 -14.44
C TYR A 71 21.66 -5.64 -14.93
N GLY A 72 21.04 -4.92 -14.01
CA GLY A 72 19.95 -3.97 -14.27
C GLY A 72 18.56 -4.59 -14.29
N PHE A 73 18.41 -5.91 -14.14
CA PHE A 73 17.10 -6.55 -14.13
C PHE A 73 16.42 -6.37 -12.78
N THR A 74 15.21 -5.81 -12.79
CA THR A 74 14.37 -5.73 -11.59
C THR A 74 13.93 -7.12 -11.13
N PRO A 75 13.51 -7.28 -9.87
CA PRO A 75 12.94 -8.54 -9.42
C PRO A 75 11.72 -8.90 -10.30
N PRO A 76 11.57 -10.17 -10.68
CA PRO A 76 10.45 -10.58 -11.51
C PRO A 76 9.11 -10.44 -10.81
N ALA A 77 8.10 -9.96 -11.54
CA ALA A 77 6.74 -9.86 -11.03
C ALA A 77 6.17 -11.21 -10.54
N TYR A 78 6.59 -12.28 -11.22
CA TYR A 78 6.18 -13.65 -10.98
C TYR A 78 7.21 -14.62 -11.57
N VAL A 79 7.58 -15.63 -10.79
CA VAL A 79 8.35 -16.79 -11.23
C VAL A 79 7.57 -18.04 -10.81
N PRO A 80 7.12 -18.88 -11.75
CA PRO A 80 6.55 -20.19 -11.40
C PRO A 80 7.66 -21.03 -10.76
N LEU A 81 7.41 -21.63 -9.59
CA LEU A 81 8.51 -22.08 -8.75
C LEU A 81 8.54 -23.56 -8.35
N TYR A 82 9.78 -24.05 -8.34
CA TYR A 82 10.38 -25.02 -7.41
C TYR A 82 11.05 -24.27 -6.25
N THR A 83 11.85 -24.93 -5.40
CA THR A 83 12.45 -24.32 -4.19
C THR A 83 13.43 -23.17 -4.46
N ILE A 84 13.15 -21.94 -3.97
CA ILE A 84 14.16 -20.87 -3.78
C ILE A 84 14.66 -20.92 -2.34
N SER A 85 15.98 -20.91 -2.12
CA SER A 85 16.59 -20.82 -0.78
C SER A 85 17.34 -19.49 -0.60
N GLY A 86 17.19 -18.86 0.56
CA GLY A 86 17.91 -17.63 0.93
C GLY A 86 18.16 -17.51 2.43
N PRO A 87 18.90 -16.48 2.88
CA PRO A 87 19.26 -16.29 4.29
C PRO A 87 18.06 -16.20 5.24
N ASN A 88 16.90 -15.75 4.72
CA ASN A 88 15.66 -15.62 5.46
C ASN A 88 14.70 -16.81 5.29
N GLY A 89 15.22 -17.96 4.82
CA GLY A 89 14.47 -19.22 4.66
C GLY A 89 14.30 -19.68 3.22
N SER A 90 13.61 -20.81 3.03
CA SER A 90 13.32 -21.39 1.71
C SER A 90 11.83 -21.34 1.39
N ILE A 91 11.52 -21.10 0.12
CA ILE A 91 10.15 -21.04 -0.43
C ILE A 91 9.85 -22.35 -1.16
N ASN A 92 8.86 -23.14 -0.71
CA ASN A 92 8.47 -24.41 -1.31
C ASN A 92 6.99 -24.41 -1.75
N GLY A 93 6.73 -24.57 -3.06
CA GLY A 93 5.41 -24.76 -3.65
C GLY A 93 4.65 -23.47 -3.99
N GLY A 94 4.23 -23.36 -5.25
CA GLY A 94 3.59 -22.15 -5.79
C GLY A 94 4.60 -21.26 -6.49
N ASP A 95 4.26 -19.99 -6.67
CA ASP A 95 5.02 -19.00 -7.42
C ASP A 95 5.64 -17.90 -6.56
N VAL A 96 6.87 -17.50 -6.85
CA VAL A 96 7.47 -16.34 -6.18
C VAL A 96 7.17 -15.05 -6.91
N ARG A 97 6.80 -14.06 -6.12
CA ARG A 97 6.53 -12.69 -6.57
C ARG A 97 7.69 -11.79 -6.15
N TRP A 98 7.84 -10.66 -6.83
CA TRP A 98 8.94 -9.70 -6.64
C TRP A 98 9.25 -9.39 -5.17
N ALA A 99 8.22 -9.13 -4.35
CA ALA A 99 8.38 -8.77 -2.94
C ALA A 99 8.84 -9.95 -2.06
N GLY A 100 8.33 -11.17 -2.32
CA GLY A 100 8.80 -12.37 -1.66
C GLY A 100 10.27 -12.67 -1.99
N MET A 101 10.68 -12.39 -3.24
CA MET A 101 12.07 -12.50 -3.65
C MET A 101 12.98 -11.50 -2.92
N LEU A 102 12.59 -10.22 -2.86
CA LEU A 102 13.35 -9.21 -2.10
C LEU A 102 13.49 -9.58 -0.62
N TYR A 103 12.45 -10.17 -0.02
CA TYR A 103 12.48 -10.61 1.36
C TYR A 103 13.42 -11.80 1.58
N VAL A 104 13.26 -12.87 0.81
CA VAL A 104 14.05 -14.11 0.99
C VAL A 104 15.52 -13.90 0.66
N MET A 105 15.81 -13.03 -0.30
CA MET A 105 17.17 -12.66 -0.66
C MET A 105 17.77 -11.56 0.23
N ALA A 106 17.06 -11.15 1.29
CA ALA A 106 17.52 -10.21 2.30
C ALA A 106 17.80 -8.78 1.82
N TYR A 107 17.18 -8.34 0.72
CA TYR A 107 17.16 -6.92 0.34
C TYR A 107 16.24 -6.09 1.25
N LEU A 108 15.19 -6.72 1.77
CA LEU A 108 14.27 -6.12 2.73
C LEU A 108 13.95 -7.14 3.84
N SER A 109 14.10 -6.74 5.09
CA SER A 109 13.87 -7.61 6.26
C SER A 109 12.49 -7.43 6.89
N ASN A 110 11.81 -6.30 6.64
CA ASN A 110 10.50 -6.02 7.18
C ASN A 110 9.41 -6.24 6.12
N MET A 111 8.55 -7.22 6.38
CA MET A 111 7.43 -7.58 5.52
C MET A 111 6.32 -6.52 5.46
N ASP A 112 6.07 -5.79 6.57
CA ASP A 112 5.00 -4.79 6.62
C ASP A 112 5.23 -3.64 5.60
N VAL A 113 6.48 -3.49 5.12
CA VAL A 113 6.87 -2.50 4.09
C VAL A 113 6.21 -2.80 2.74
N PHE A 114 5.81 -4.03 2.44
CA PHE A 114 5.18 -4.38 1.16
C PHE A 114 3.66 -4.12 1.11
N VAL A 115 3.07 -3.66 2.22
CA VAL A 115 1.64 -3.42 2.34
C VAL A 115 1.38 -1.97 2.75
N CYS A 116 0.43 -1.33 2.10
CA CYS A 116 -0.01 0.00 2.48
C CYS A 116 -0.82 -0.12 3.79
N PRO A 117 -0.55 0.70 4.84
CA PRO A 117 -1.26 0.58 6.12
C PRO A 117 -2.78 0.68 6.03
N SER A 118 -3.31 1.32 4.98
CA SER A 118 -4.75 1.35 4.69
C SER A 118 -5.33 0.01 4.19
N GLU A 119 -4.50 -1.01 3.95
CA GLU A 119 -4.89 -2.34 3.43
C GLU A 119 -4.46 -3.47 4.34
N LEU A 120 -3.59 -3.19 5.32
CA LEU A 120 -3.01 -4.20 6.20
C LEU A 120 -4.08 -5.08 6.87
N THR A 121 -5.17 -4.49 7.33
CA THR A 121 -6.29 -5.26 7.91
C THR A 121 -6.94 -6.16 6.87
N THR A 122 -7.29 -5.62 5.69
CA THR A 122 -7.92 -6.40 4.61
C THR A 122 -7.03 -7.55 4.17
N VAL A 123 -5.73 -7.29 3.98
CA VAL A 123 -4.74 -8.31 3.59
C VAL A 123 -4.67 -9.40 4.64
N LYS A 124 -4.56 -9.06 5.93
CA LYS A 124 -4.50 -10.04 7.02
C LYS A 124 -5.81 -10.83 7.20
N THR A 125 -6.96 -10.24 6.87
CA THR A 125 -8.25 -10.95 6.95
C THR A 125 -8.47 -11.90 5.77
N VAL A 126 -8.13 -11.48 4.55
CA VAL A 126 -8.36 -12.27 3.32
C VAL A 126 -7.26 -13.32 3.15
N PHE A 127 -6.04 -13.00 3.58
CA PHE A 127 -4.86 -13.84 3.48
C PHE A 127 -4.21 -13.98 4.87
N PRO A 128 -4.83 -14.79 5.75
CA PRO A 128 -4.40 -14.93 7.15
C PRO A 128 -3.01 -15.55 7.28
N GLU A 129 -2.66 -16.44 6.35
CA GLU A 129 -1.29 -16.87 6.15
C GLU A 129 -0.58 -15.83 5.29
N TYR A 130 0.05 -14.85 5.94
CA TYR A 130 0.98 -13.92 5.31
C TYR A 130 2.23 -14.68 4.83
N ASN A 131 2.06 -15.48 3.78
CA ASN A 131 3.04 -16.44 3.31
C ASN A 131 3.76 -15.91 2.07
N PHE A 132 5.05 -15.60 2.20
CA PHE A 132 5.94 -15.07 1.15
C PHE A 132 5.92 -15.88 -0.16
N ALA A 133 5.50 -17.14 -0.10
CA ALA A 133 5.44 -18.08 -1.22
C ALA A 133 4.22 -17.92 -2.15
N ARG A 134 3.17 -17.17 -1.76
CA ARG A 134 1.86 -17.18 -2.46
C ARG A 134 1.28 -15.80 -2.77
N MET A 135 2.10 -14.75 -2.72
CA MET A 135 1.59 -13.40 -2.45
C MET A 135 1.04 -12.66 -3.68
N GLN A 136 -0.19 -13.00 -4.05
CA GLN A 136 -1.09 -12.14 -4.82
C GLN A 136 -1.48 -10.85 -4.06
N THR A 137 -0.94 -10.58 -2.87
CA THR A 137 -1.65 -9.89 -1.76
C THR A 137 -0.96 -8.61 -1.28
N PHE A 138 0.07 -8.15 -1.97
CA PHE A 138 0.79 -6.92 -1.63
C PHE A 138 0.13 -5.68 -2.23
N SER A 139 0.28 -4.55 -1.54
CA SER A 139 -0.30 -3.27 -2.00
C SER A 139 0.46 -2.65 -3.15
N TYR A 140 1.77 -2.89 -3.23
CA TYR A 140 2.61 -2.36 -4.28
C TYR A 140 2.76 -3.41 -5.38
N ALA A 141 2.27 -3.08 -6.56
CA ALA A 141 2.41 -3.86 -7.76
C ALA A 141 3.66 -3.43 -8.52
N ILE A 142 4.49 -4.41 -8.90
CA ILE A 142 5.52 -4.17 -9.90
C ILE A 142 4.92 -4.21 -11.31
N THR A 143 5.37 -3.32 -12.18
CA THR A 143 4.84 -3.27 -13.53
C THR A 143 5.24 -4.50 -14.34
N TYR A 144 4.28 -5.04 -15.10
CA TYR A 144 4.42 -6.31 -15.78
C TYR A 144 3.71 -6.31 -17.15
N ASN A 145 4.41 -6.74 -18.22
CA ASN A 145 3.85 -6.91 -19.57
C ASN A 145 4.20 -8.30 -20.13
N TYR A 146 3.20 -8.99 -20.71
CA TYR A 146 3.35 -10.27 -21.40
C TYR A 146 3.79 -10.14 -22.88
N SER A 147 3.66 -8.96 -23.48
CA SER A 147 3.53 -8.80 -24.94
C SER A 147 4.65 -8.04 -25.64
N THR A 148 5.68 -7.56 -24.92
CA THR A 148 6.69 -6.69 -25.55
C THR A 148 8.07 -7.32 -25.69
N ALA A 149 8.69 -7.05 -26.85
CA ALA A 149 10.03 -7.45 -27.25
C ALA A 149 11.13 -6.98 -26.26
N PRO A 150 12.34 -7.59 -26.30
CA PRO A 150 13.47 -7.23 -25.44
C PRO A 150 13.78 -5.72 -25.54
N GLY A 151 13.63 -5.00 -24.42
CA GLY A 151 13.83 -3.53 -24.36
C GLY A 151 12.65 -2.76 -23.76
N ASN A 152 11.44 -3.32 -23.84
CA ASN A 152 10.25 -2.79 -23.18
C ASN A 152 9.96 -3.53 -21.87
N MET A 153 9.23 -2.87 -20.96
CA MET A 153 8.88 -3.39 -19.63
C MET A 153 8.33 -4.81 -19.72
N SER A 154 8.95 -5.77 -19.04
CA SER A 154 8.61 -7.20 -19.10
C SER A 154 8.70 -7.82 -17.71
N ALA A 155 8.45 -9.13 -17.61
CA ALA A 155 8.66 -9.90 -16.38
C ALA A 155 10.04 -9.63 -15.74
N PHE A 156 11.05 -9.32 -16.55
CA PHE A 156 12.40 -8.95 -16.15
C PHE A 156 12.73 -7.60 -16.78
N THR A 157 12.18 -6.51 -16.24
CA THR A 157 12.45 -5.17 -16.77
C THR A 157 13.89 -4.79 -16.48
N ASN A 158 14.66 -4.42 -17.51
CA ASN A 158 16.03 -3.94 -17.32
C ASN A 158 16.03 -2.41 -17.24
N ILE A 159 16.33 -1.86 -16.06
CA ILE A 159 16.28 -0.41 -15.81
C ILE A 159 17.32 0.39 -16.61
N TYR A 160 18.43 -0.23 -17.01
CA TYR A 160 19.48 0.44 -17.80
C TYR A 160 19.10 0.62 -19.27
N LYS A 161 18.03 -0.05 -19.72
CA LYS A 161 17.54 -0.01 -21.11
C LYS A 161 16.26 0.80 -21.28
N GLN A 162 15.87 1.59 -20.28
CA GLN A 162 14.60 2.32 -20.29
C GLN A 162 14.79 3.76 -20.73
N ASP A 163 14.04 4.17 -21.74
CA ASP A 163 13.93 5.57 -22.14
C ASP A 163 13.10 6.35 -21.11
N ASP A 164 13.53 7.58 -20.80
CA ASP A 164 12.88 8.49 -19.84
C ASP A 164 12.58 7.83 -18.46
N PRO A 165 13.58 7.36 -17.70
CA PRO A 165 13.37 6.62 -16.45
C PRO A 165 12.55 7.40 -15.39
N SER A 166 12.59 8.73 -15.43
CA SER A 166 11.79 9.61 -14.56
C SER A 166 10.29 9.61 -14.87
N ARG A 167 9.87 9.08 -16.03
CA ARG A 167 8.46 8.91 -16.40
C ARG A 167 8.00 7.46 -16.31
N LYS A 168 8.91 6.51 -16.14
CA LYS A 168 8.60 5.08 -16.07
C LYS A 168 8.34 4.67 -14.63
N ILE A 169 7.12 4.21 -14.38
CA ILE A 169 6.66 3.69 -13.09
C ILE A 169 7.06 2.22 -12.99
N LEU A 170 7.90 1.90 -12.02
CA LEU A 170 8.31 0.54 -11.71
C LEU A 170 7.33 -0.13 -10.73
N LEU A 171 6.96 0.59 -9.66
CA LEU A 171 6.08 0.11 -8.60
C LEU A 171 4.93 1.10 -8.44
N ALA A 172 3.71 0.60 -8.21
CA ALA A 172 2.58 1.45 -7.87
C ALA A 172 1.57 0.73 -7.00
N GLU A 173 0.75 1.48 -6.26
CA GLU A 173 -0.42 0.89 -5.64
C GLU A 173 -1.39 0.38 -6.70
N ALA A 174 -1.77 -0.89 -6.63
CA ALA A 174 -2.68 -1.50 -7.59
C ALA A 174 -3.62 -2.49 -6.91
N VAL A 175 -4.75 -2.70 -7.58
CA VAL A 175 -5.79 -3.63 -7.15
C VAL A 175 -6.26 -4.49 -8.30
N TYR A 176 -6.83 -5.64 -7.96
CA TYR A 176 -7.56 -6.50 -8.89
C TYR A 176 -8.90 -6.88 -8.26
N TYR A 177 -9.88 -7.19 -9.11
CA TYR A 177 -11.20 -7.57 -8.65
C TYR A 177 -11.30 -9.10 -8.61
N MET A 178 -11.73 -9.63 -7.47
CA MET A 178 -11.86 -11.07 -7.28
C MET A 178 -13.12 -11.39 -6.46
N THR A 179 -13.71 -12.54 -6.77
CA THR A 179 -14.73 -13.18 -5.91
C THR A 179 -14.02 -14.02 -4.87
N TYR A 180 -14.18 -13.69 -3.59
CA TYR A 180 -13.65 -14.47 -2.47
C TYR A 180 -14.78 -14.82 -1.51
N SER A 181 -14.97 -16.11 -1.22
CA SER A 181 -16.06 -16.60 -0.36
C SER A 181 -17.45 -16.07 -0.77
N SER A 182 -17.74 -16.09 -2.07
CA SER A 182 -18.98 -15.57 -2.66
C SER A 182 -19.20 -14.05 -2.51
N VAL A 183 -18.17 -13.29 -2.11
CA VAL A 183 -18.21 -11.83 -2.05
C VAL A 183 -17.21 -11.23 -3.03
N ASN A 184 -17.69 -10.33 -3.88
CA ASN A 184 -16.82 -9.60 -4.79
C ASN A 184 -16.14 -8.43 -4.07
N LYS A 185 -14.81 -8.35 -4.13
CA LYS A 185 -14.04 -7.27 -3.51
C LYS A 185 -12.84 -6.87 -4.36
N TRP A 186 -12.45 -5.60 -4.23
CA TRP A 186 -11.15 -5.13 -4.71
C TRP A 186 -10.08 -5.53 -3.70
N LEU A 187 -9.07 -6.24 -4.20
CA LEU A 187 -7.95 -6.70 -3.39
C LEU A 187 -6.65 -6.10 -3.91
N PRO A 188 -5.69 -5.83 -3.01
CA PRO A 188 -4.33 -5.45 -3.39
C PRO A 188 -3.69 -6.49 -4.31
N THR A 189 -2.74 -6.07 -5.14
CA THR A 189 -2.08 -6.99 -6.06
C THR A 189 -0.59 -6.74 -6.25
N SER A 190 0.16 -7.83 -6.48
CA SER A 190 1.61 -7.79 -6.60
C SER A 190 2.15 -7.39 -7.97
N TYR A 191 1.31 -7.24 -9.01
CA TYR A 191 1.74 -6.69 -10.29
C TYR A 191 0.63 -5.94 -11.01
N VAL A 192 1.01 -4.94 -11.81
CA VAL A 192 0.08 -4.14 -12.61
C VAL A 192 0.25 -4.54 -14.08
N SER A 193 -0.86 -4.85 -14.73
CA SER A 193 -0.85 -5.32 -16.10
C SER A 193 -0.66 -4.16 -17.06
N TYR A 194 0.36 -4.26 -17.91
CA TYR A 194 0.55 -3.37 -19.04
C TYR A 194 -0.35 -3.86 -20.19
N TYR A 195 -1.46 -3.16 -20.43
CA TYR A 195 -2.41 -3.53 -21.48
C TYR A 195 -2.53 -2.39 -22.50
N ASN A 196 -2.39 -2.70 -23.79
CA ASN A 196 -2.76 -1.79 -24.87
C ASN A 196 -4.24 -2.01 -25.20
N GLY A 197 -5.17 -1.46 -24.40
CA GLY A 197 -6.61 -1.55 -24.67
C GLY A 197 -7.50 -1.50 -23.42
N PRO A 198 -8.84 -1.42 -23.58
CA PRO A 198 -9.76 -1.56 -22.46
C PRO A 198 -9.59 -2.94 -21.79
N PRO A 199 -9.73 -3.02 -20.46
CA PRO A 199 -9.55 -4.27 -19.73
C PRO A 199 -10.46 -5.37 -20.30
N ALA A 200 -9.85 -6.49 -20.67
CA ALA A 200 -10.52 -7.61 -21.30
C ALA A 200 -11.24 -8.50 -20.28
N SER A 201 -10.96 -8.37 -18.98
CA SER A 201 -11.52 -9.26 -17.96
C SER A 201 -11.73 -8.65 -16.56
N THR A 202 -12.53 -9.33 -15.75
CA THR A 202 -12.75 -8.98 -14.34
C THR A 202 -11.53 -9.24 -13.45
N THR A 203 -10.46 -9.87 -13.94
CA THR A 203 -9.24 -10.16 -13.16
C THR A 203 -8.10 -9.16 -13.44
N ASP A 204 -8.37 -8.14 -14.26
CA ASP A 204 -7.35 -7.15 -14.63
C ASP A 204 -6.86 -6.34 -13.43
N ARG A 205 -5.54 -6.15 -13.40
CA ARG A 205 -4.78 -5.53 -12.31
C ARG A 205 -4.46 -4.11 -12.69
N VAL A 206 -5.07 -3.16 -11.98
CA VAL A 206 -5.09 -1.74 -12.36
C VAL A 206 -4.54 -0.86 -11.24
N PRO A 207 -3.95 0.31 -11.55
CA PRO A 207 -3.56 1.27 -10.55
C PRO A 207 -4.71 1.64 -9.61
N TYR A 208 -4.40 1.84 -8.32
CA TYR A 208 -5.40 2.23 -7.33
C TYR A 208 -5.18 3.65 -6.84
N LEU A 209 -6.05 4.59 -7.24
CA LEU A 209 -5.97 6.00 -6.88
C LEU A 209 -6.57 6.29 -5.48
N LYS A 210 -6.03 5.63 -4.45
CA LYS A 210 -6.58 5.60 -3.10
C LYS A 210 -6.42 6.91 -2.31
N HIS A 211 -5.26 7.54 -2.43
CA HIS A 211 -4.89 8.68 -1.59
C HIS A 211 -5.27 9.98 -2.27
N PHE A 212 -6.49 10.48 -1.98
CA PHE A 212 -7.02 11.74 -2.54
C PHE A 212 -7.00 11.77 -4.08
N GLY A 213 -7.33 10.64 -4.72
CA GLY A 213 -7.35 10.50 -6.18
C GLY A 213 -5.97 10.32 -6.81
N LYS A 214 -4.96 9.96 -6.03
CA LYS A 214 -3.61 9.57 -6.49
C LYS A 214 -3.26 8.16 -6.01
N SER A 215 -2.42 7.49 -6.77
CA SER A 215 -1.76 6.22 -6.41
C SER A 215 -0.33 6.54 -6.02
N ASN A 216 0.18 5.99 -4.94
CA ASN A 216 1.61 6.10 -4.66
C ASN A 216 2.38 5.25 -5.67
N ALA A 217 3.35 5.86 -6.34
CA ALA A 217 4.14 5.25 -7.38
C ALA A 217 5.63 5.54 -7.18
N ALA A 218 6.46 4.60 -7.62
CA ALA A 218 7.90 4.65 -7.61
C ALA A 218 8.41 4.50 -9.05
N TYR A 219 9.35 5.35 -9.41
CA TYR A 219 9.83 5.55 -10.77
C TYR A 219 11.23 4.97 -10.93
N MET A 220 11.62 4.65 -12.16
CA MET A 220 12.87 3.95 -12.46
C MET A 220 14.13 4.79 -12.25
N ASP A 221 14.00 6.11 -12.12
CA ASP A 221 15.08 7.01 -11.72
C ASP A 221 15.34 7.03 -10.20
N GLY A 222 14.56 6.29 -9.41
CA GLY A 222 14.72 6.19 -7.97
C GLY A 222 13.79 7.09 -7.15
N HIS A 223 12.98 7.96 -7.77
CA HIS A 223 12.03 8.77 -7.00
C HIS A 223 10.69 8.06 -6.76
N ALA A 224 9.95 8.52 -5.76
CA ALA A 224 8.56 8.09 -5.56
C ALA A 224 7.67 9.29 -5.24
N SER A 225 6.46 9.28 -5.77
CA SER A 225 5.49 10.36 -5.65
C SER A 225 4.06 9.85 -5.85
N GLY A 226 3.07 10.72 -5.58
CA GLY A 226 1.69 10.43 -5.90
C GLY A 226 1.42 10.60 -7.40
N ALA A 227 1.18 9.50 -8.10
CA ALA A 227 0.85 9.44 -9.52
C ALA A 227 -0.67 9.55 -9.77
N LYS A 228 -1.01 10.31 -10.81
CA LYS A 228 -2.35 10.37 -11.39
C LYS A 228 -2.43 9.45 -12.61
N ALA A 229 -3.64 9.26 -13.14
CA ALA A 229 -3.88 8.46 -14.34
C ALA A 229 -3.01 8.86 -15.55
N GLU A 230 -2.71 10.16 -15.71
CA GLU A 230 -1.82 10.67 -16.77
C GLU A 230 -0.38 10.16 -16.64
N ASN A 231 0.14 10.02 -15.41
CA ASN A 231 1.49 9.52 -15.17
C ASN A 231 1.60 8.03 -15.54
N PHE A 232 0.57 7.24 -15.22
CA PHE A 232 0.50 5.85 -15.67
C PHE A 232 0.51 5.75 -17.19
N ARG A 233 -0.24 6.61 -17.89
CA ARG A 233 -0.22 6.64 -19.37
C ARG A 233 1.13 7.02 -19.95
N GLN A 234 1.80 8.02 -19.37
CA GLN A 234 3.16 8.42 -19.79
C GLN A 234 4.17 7.31 -19.55
N SER A 235 3.99 6.57 -18.45
CA SER A 235 4.75 5.35 -18.18
C SER A 235 4.41 4.21 -19.14
N GLY A 236 3.37 4.34 -19.97
CA GLY A 236 2.83 3.34 -20.88
C GLY A 236 1.91 2.30 -20.23
N ILE A 237 1.58 2.46 -18.95
CA ILE A 237 0.53 1.71 -18.27
C ILE A 237 -0.82 2.27 -18.71
N LEU A 238 -1.35 1.73 -19.80
CA LEU A 238 -2.60 2.18 -20.43
C LEU A 238 -3.83 1.41 -19.95
N GLY A 239 -3.63 0.30 -19.23
CA GLY A 239 -4.69 -0.58 -18.73
C GLY A 239 -5.45 0.01 -17.55
N GLY A 240 -6.75 0.23 -17.74
CA GLY A 240 -7.67 0.64 -16.67
C GLY A 240 -9.13 0.59 -17.10
N ARG A 241 -10.04 0.30 -16.16
CA ARG A 241 -11.48 0.09 -16.46
C ARG A 241 -12.23 1.35 -16.88
N ASN A 242 -11.58 2.51 -16.84
CA ASN A 242 -12.11 3.75 -17.39
C ASN A 242 -10.99 4.73 -17.77
N LYS A 243 -11.36 5.89 -18.32
CA LYS A 243 -10.46 7.02 -18.65
C LYS A 243 -9.72 7.62 -17.43
N ASN A 244 -9.90 7.12 -16.22
CA ASN A 244 -9.16 7.55 -15.04
C ASN A 244 -8.31 6.43 -14.44
N LEU A 245 -8.23 5.27 -15.11
CA LEU A 245 -7.57 4.06 -14.60
C LEU A 245 -8.06 3.66 -13.20
N LEU A 246 -9.30 4.00 -12.85
CA LEU A 246 -9.89 3.72 -11.54
C LEU A 246 -10.47 2.30 -11.49
N PRO A 247 -10.46 1.65 -10.32
CA PRO A 247 -11.37 0.54 -10.07
C PRO A 247 -12.80 1.08 -10.14
N VAL A 248 -13.52 0.68 -11.18
CA VAL A 248 -14.94 1.02 -11.32
C VAL A 248 -15.70 0.03 -10.44
N ALA A 249 -16.47 0.53 -9.46
CA ALA A 249 -17.41 -0.31 -8.73
C ALA A 249 -18.43 -0.87 -9.71
N PHE A 250 -18.65 -2.18 -9.68
CA PHE A 250 -19.83 -2.81 -10.28
C PHE A 250 -20.97 -2.76 -9.27
#